data_AF-A0A2T2YAG1-F1
#
_entry.id   AF-A0A2T2YAG1-F1
#
_cell.length_a   1.000
_cell.length_b   1.000
_cell.length_c   1.000
_cell.angle_alpha   90.00
_cell.angle_beta   90.00
_cell.angle_gamma   90.00
#
_symmetry.space_group_name_H-M   'P 1'
#
loop_
_entity.id
_entity.type
_entity.pdbx_description
1 polymer ?
#
loop_
_entity_poly.entity_id
_entity_poly.type
_entity_poly.pdbx_seq_one_letter_code
_entity_poly.pdbx_strand_id
1 'polypeptide(L)' 'MDTIGMHALGLPDFQIKFTNLNESEVAGLLWNYWYYVYASGDVIQSGNTWQGLSKRSKWKAEKQLSFIEPERVVIDMRVN' A
#
# COMPACT_ATOMS: atom_id res chain seq x y z
N MET A 1 8.48 2.54 -1.96
CA MET A 1 7.79 2.64 -3.25
C MET A 1 6.35 2.93 -2.94
N ASP A 2 5.83 3.94 -3.62
CA ASP A 2 4.53 4.50 -3.33
C ASP A 2 3.69 4.43 -4.60
N THR A 3 2.39 4.27 -4.44
CA THR A 3 1.46 4.73 -5.49
C THR A 3 1.24 6.23 -5.35
N ILE A 4 0.79 6.84 -6.44
CA ILE A 4 0.36 8.22 -6.46
C ILE A 4 -0.90 8.37 -7.31
N GLY A 5 -1.75 9.30 -6.91
CA GLY A 5 -2.91 9.74 -7.69
C GLY A 5 -4.25 9.32 -7.11
N MET A 6 -4.30 8.32 -6.23
CA MET A 6 -5.56 7.93 -5.57
C MET A 6 -6.08 9.01 -4.63
N HIS A 7 -5.17 9.71 -3.95
CA HIS A 7 -5.54 10.79 -3.05
C HIS A 7 -6.43 11.84 -3.74
N ALA A 8 -6.20 12.12 -5.03
CA ALA A 8 -6.99 13.07 -5.81
C ALA A 8 -8.44 12.60 -6.05
N LEU A 9 -8.71 11.30 -5.87
CA LEU A 9 -10.03 10.68 -5.95
C LEU A 9 -10.67 10.48 -4.56
N GLY A 10 -10.04 10.97 -3.49
CA GLY A 10 -10.49 10.75 -2.11
C GLY A 10 -10.19 9.35 -1.57
N LEU A 11 -9.29 8.59 -2.22
CA LEU A 11 -8.86 7.26 -1.80
C LEU A 11 -7.39 7.29 -1.34
N PRO A 12 -6.97 6.44 -0.38
CA PRO A 12 -5.59 6.45 0.08
C PRO A 12 -4.64 5.82 -0.94
N ASP A 13 -3.47 6.42 -1.14
CA ASP A 13 -2.37 5.78 -1.86
C ASP A 13 -1.71 4.68 -0.98
N PHE A 14 -0.90 3.81 -1.57
CA PHE A 14 -0.16 2.78 -0.86
C PHE A 14 1.32 3.12 -0.75
N GLN A 15 1.95 2.67 0.34
CA GLN A 15 3.37 2.85 0.59
C GLN A 15 3.98 1.53 1.09
N ILE A 16 5.11 1.13 0.49
CA ILE A 16 5.94 0.02 0.99
C ILE A 16 7.37 0.52 1.14
N LYS A 17 7.90 0.48 2.36
CA LYS A 17 9.34 0.56 2.61
C LYS A 17 9.96 -0.83 2.60
N PHE A 18 11.02 -1.02 1.85
CA PHE A 18 11.69 -2.31 1.75
C PHE A 18 13.17 -2.18 1.44
N THR A 19 13.92 -3.22 1.80
CA THR A 19 15.30 -3.49 1.40
C THR A 19 15.39 -4.94 0.96
N ASN A 20 16.20 -5.25 -0.05
CA ASN A 20 16.41 -6.62 -0.54
C ASN A 20 15.14 -7.34 -1.05
N LEU A 21 14.14 -6.61 -1.56
CA LEU A 21 13.02 -7.19 -2.32
C LEU A 21 13.14 -6.79 -3.78
N ASN A 22 12.62 -7.63 -4.68
CA ASN A 22 12.57 -7.30 -6.10
C ASN A 22 11.57 -6.18 -6.36
N GLU A 23 12.03 -5.10 -7.01
CA GLU A 23 11.25 -3.90 -7.23
C GLU A 23 10.04 -4.15 -8.14
N SER A 24 10.18 -5.02 -9.15
CA SER A 24 9.10 -5.38 -10.08
C SER A 24 8.00 -6.17 -9.38
N GLU A 25 8.35 -7.07 -8.45
CA GLU A 25 7.37 -7.80 -7.66
C GLU A 25 6.62 -6.86 -6.70
N VAL A 26 7.32 -5.90 -6.08
CA VAL A 26 6.70 -4.87 -5.24
C VAL A 26 5.76 -3.97 -6.05
N ALA A 27 6.16 -3.55 -7.25
CA ALA A 27 5.32 -2.75 -8.14
C ALA A 27 4.05 -3.52 -8.55
N GLY A 28 4.18 -4.80 -8.91
CA GLY A 28 3.03 -5.66 -9.21
C GLY A 28 2.09 -5.85 -8.02
N LEU A 29 2.64 -5.97 -6.81
CA LEU A 29 1.85 -6.06 -5.59
C LEU A 29 1.07 -4.76 -5.30
N LEU A 30 1.73 -3.60 -5.43
CA LEU A 30 1.09 -2.29 -5.29
C LEU A 30 -0.03 -2.09 -6.31
N TRP A 31 0.16 -2.54 -7.56
CA TRP A 31 -0.88 -2.48 -8.58
C TRP A 31 -2.14 -3.25 -8.18
N ASN A 32 -1.97 -4.44 -7.59
CA ASN A 32 -3.10 -5.24 -7.10
C ASN A 32 -3.83 -4.55 -5.95
N TYR A 33 -3.10 -3.92 -5.03
CA TYR A 33 -3.69 -3.18 -3.91
C TYR A 33 -4.46 -1.95 -4.40
N TRP A 34 -3.84 -1.18 -5.30
CA TRP A 34 -4.43 -0.02 -5.96
C TRP A 34 -5.74 -0.40 -6.64
N TYR A 35 -5.72 -1.44 -7.47
CA TYR A 35 -6.90 -1.91 -8.20
C TYR A 35 -8.02 -2.34 -7.26
N TYR A 36 -7.68 -3.06 -6.18
CA TYR A 36 -8.66 -3.50 -5.19
C TYR A 36 -9.36 -2.32 -4.49
N VAL A 37 -8.59 -1.34 -4.01
CA VAL A 37 -9.16 -0.15 -3.34
C VAL A 37 -9.88 0.76 -4.31
N TYR A 38 -9.38 0.91 -5.54
CA TYR A 38 -10.09 1.63 -6.59
C TYR A 38 -11.48 1.02 -6.85
N ALA A 39 -11.59 -0.31 -6.89
CA ALA A 39 -12.85 -1.00 -7.12
C ALA A 39 -13.76 -1.06 -5.87
N SER A 40 -13.18 -1.10 -4.66
CA SER A 40 -13.93 -1.36 -3.42
C SER A 40 -14.16 -0.10 -2.57
N GLY A 41 -13.47 1.00 -2.86
CA GLY A 41 -13.40 2.18 -2.00
C GLY A 41 -12.43 1.99 -0.82
N ASP A 42 -12.44 2.95 0.10
CA ASP A 42 -11.56 2.97 1.28
C ASP A 42 -11.98 1.95 2.36
N VAL A 43 -11.73 0.67 2.10
CA VAL A 43 -12.16 -0.46 2.94
C VAL A 43 -11.07 -1.01 3.86
N ILE A 44 -9.80 -0.65 3.63
CA ILE A 44 -8.67 -1.15 4.40
C ILE A 44 -8.47 -0.25 5.62
N GLN A 45 -8.42 -0.84 6.81
CA GLN A 45 -8.23 -0.13 8.08
C GLN A 45 -6.87 -0.44 8.70
N SER A 46 -6.37 0.50 9.52
CA SER A 46 -5.19 0.26 10.37
C SER A 46 -5.37 -0.99 11.22
N GLY A 47 -4.34 -1.82 11.31
CA GLY A 47 -4.40 -3.10 12.03
C GLY A 47 -4.84 -4.28 11.17
N ASN A 48 -5.40 -4.07 9.98
CA ASN A 48 -5.67 -5.15 9.05
C ASN A 48 -4.37 -5.83 8.61
N THR A 49 -4.49 -7.10 8.22
CA THR A 49 -3.40 -7.82 7.56
C THR A 49 -3.77 -8.05 6.11
N TRP A 50 -2.78 -7.95 5.23
CA TRP A 50 -2.97 -8.13 3.80
C TRP A 50 -1.89 -9.03 3.21
N GLN A 51 -2.19 -9.57 2.02
CA GLN A 51 -1.32 -10.51 1.33
C GLN A 51 -0.04 -9.83 0.86
N GLY A 52 1.14 -10.23 1.38
CA GLY A 52 2.44 -9.77 0.90
C GLY A 52 2.91 -10.56 -0.34
N LEU A 53 4.22 -10.48 -0.66
CA LEU A 53 4.79 -11.08 -1.88
C LEU A 53 4.63 -12.60 -2.00
N SER A 54 4.78 -13.35 -0.90
CA SER A 54 4.60 -14.81 -0.88
C SER A 54 3.27 -15.20 -0.27
N LYS A 55 2.67 -16.33 -0.67
CA LYS A 55 1.36 -16.80 -0.15
C LYS A 55 1.27 -16.88 1.38
N ARG A 56 2.39 -17.05 2.08
CA ARG A 56 2.46 -17.11 3.55
C ARG A 56 2.78 -15.76 4.19
N SER A 57 3.21 -14.78 3.40
CA SER A 57 3.49 -13.43 3.87
C SER A 57 2.20 -12.67 4.12
N LYS A 58 2.05 -12.18 5.35
CA LYS A 58 0.99 -11.25 5.75
C LYS A 58 1.64 -10.00 6.30
N TRP A 59 1.33 -8.87 5.68
CA TRP A 59 1.85 -7.55 6.06
C TRP A 59 0.77 -6.75 6.76
N LYS A 60 1.17 -5.92 7.71
CA LYS A 60 0.25 -5.08 8.47
C LYS A 60 -0.02 -3.79 7.70
N ALA A 61 -1.29 -3.42 7.57
CA ALA A 61 -1.72 -2.15 7.01
C ALA A 61 -1.85 -1.11 8.13
N GLU A 62 -1.27 0.07 7.92
CA GLU A 62 -1.39 1.21 8.81
C GLU A 62 -1.64 2.49 8.02
N LYS A 63 -2.73 3.20 8.33
CA LYS A 63 -2.98 4.54 7.77
C LYS A 63 -2.10 5.57 8.47
N GLN A 64 -1.37 6.35 7.68
CA GLN A 64 -0.51 7.44 8.16
C GLN A 64 -0.30 8.47 7.04
N LEU A 65 0.40 9.55 7.35
CA LEU A 65 0.88 10.48 6.33
C LEU A 65 2.06 9.86 5.57
N SER A 66 2.17 10.18 4.27
CA SER A 66 3.28 9.74 3.42
C SER A 66 4.63 10.19 3.98
N PHE A 67 5.67 9.37 3.76
CA PHE A 67 7.03 9.76 4.16
C PHE A 67 7.71 10.70 3.18
N ILE A 68 7.20 10.77 1.95
CA ILE A 68 7.69 11.64 0.91
C ILE A 68 6.56 12.52 0.38
N GLU A 69 6.94 13.71 -0.07
CA GLU A 69 6.02 14.67 -0.69
C GLU A 69 5.34 14.07 -1.95
N PRO A 70 4.11 14.51 -2.28
CA PRO A 70 3.28 15.42 -1.51
C PRO A 70 2.71 14.75 -0.24
N GLU A 71 2.54 15.49 0.86
CA GLU A 71 1.83 15.02 2.05
C GLU A 71 0.42 14.53 1.69
N ARG A 72 0.14 13.27 2.01
CA ARG A 72 -1.15 12.60 1.76
C ARG A 72 -1.35 11.44 2.70
N VAL A 73 -2.60 11.03 2.91
CA VAL A 73 -2.91 9.79 3.64
C VAL A 73 -2.53 8.60 2.76
N VAL A 74 -1.71 7.72 3.30
CA VAL A 74 -1.31 6.45 2.68
C VAL A 74 -1.66 5.26 3.58
N ILE A 75 -1.86 4.10 2.96
CA ILE A 75 -1.82 2.81 3.64
C ILE A 75 -0.37 2.29 3.54
N ASP A 76 0.34 2.34 4.66
CA ASP A 76 1.67 1.79 4.81
C ASP A 76 1.59 0.29 5.06
N MET A 77 2.19 -0.47 4.15
CA MET A 77 2.22 -1.92 4.18
C MET A 77 3.56 -2.37 4.76
N ARG A 78 3.53 -2.74 6.04
CA ARG A 78 4.74 -3.08 6.79
C ARG A 78 5.20 -4.50 6.47
N VAL A 79 6.37 -4.59 5.85
CA VAL A 79 7.09 -5.85 5.64
C VAL A 79 7.50 -6.39 7.01
N ASN A 80 7.04 -7.60 7.34
CA ASN A 80 7.49 -8.36 8.51
C ASN A 80 8.79 -9.12 8.20
#